data_AF-W2YUT9-F1
#
_entry.id   AF-W2YUT9-F1
#
_cell.length_a   1.000
_cell.length_b   1.000
_cell.length_c   1.000
_cell.angle_alpha   90.00
_cell.angle_beta   90.00
_cell.angle_gamma   90.00
#
_symmetry.space_group_name_H-M   'P 1'
#
loop_
_entity.id
_entity.type
_entity.pdbx_description
1 polymer ?
#
loop_
_entity_poly.entity_id
_entity_poly.type
_entity_poly.pdbx_seq_one_letter_code
_entity_poly.pdbx_strand_id
1 'polypeptide(L)'
;LKHGTDQTYYFYNTHSLMGSSNGTTTGFSAAEAALVGAITSPVNAAVARMMQKYLLSFVLAGNPNTVWPDDKLYWPQYNDPRLGTQIVTNETFSVDEYALANAKSVHWDKKF
;
A
#
# COMPACT_ATOMS: atom_id res chain seq x y z
N LEU A 1 15.14 6.48 -1.02
CA LEU A 1 14.02 5.63 -0.57
C LEU A 1 14.57 4.24 -0.30
N LYS A 2 14.24 3.64 0.85
CA LYS A 2 14.60 2.24 1.14
C LYS A 2 13.49 1.34 0.63
N HIS A 3 13.86 0.22 0.03
CA HIS A 3 12.90 -0.80 -0.38
C HIS A 3 12.07 -1.31 0.82
N GLY A 4 10.78 -1.57 0.62
CA GLY A 4 9.88 -2.13 1.63
C GLY A 4 9.35 -1.15 2.68
N THR A 5 9.65 0.15 2.55
CA THR A 5 9.18 1.18 3.51
C THR A 5 7.65 1.33 3.52
N ASP A 6 6.98 1.00 2.41
CA ASP A 6 5.53 1.07 2.25
C ASP A 6 4.77 -0.02 3.03
N GLN A 7 5.43 -1.13 3.38
CA GLN A 7 4.79 -2.25 4.10
C GLN A 7 4.23 -1.79 5.45
N THR A 8 4.94 -0.94 6.18
CA THR A 8 4.48 -0.44 7.50
C THR A 8 3.19 0.38 7.43
N TYR A 9 2.86 0.94 6.27
CA TYR A 9 1.59 1.65 6.06
C TYR A 9 0.42 0.69 5.85
N TYR A 10 0.62 -0.40 5.10
CA TYR A 10 -0.42 -1.42 4.90
C TYR A 10 -0.75 -2.19 6.17
N PHE A 11 0.23 -2.40 7.04
CA PHE A 11 0.06 -3.14 8.29
C PHE A 11 -0.01 -2.24 9.53
N TYR A 12 -0.24 -0.94 9.34
CA TYR A 12 -0.42 0.02 10.42
C TYR A 12 -1.59 -0.40 11.33
N ASN A 13 -1.32 -0.41 12.64
CA ASN A 13 -2.31 -0.66 13.66
C ASN A 13 -2.00 0.20 14.90
N THR A 14 -3.03 0.76 15.53
CA THR A 14 -2.92 1.50 16.80
C THR A 14 -3.03 0.58 18.02
N HIS A 15 -3.45 -0.66 17.81
CA HIS A 15 -3.53 -1.65 18.87
C HIS A 15 -2.19 -2.37 19.00
N SER A 16 -1.65 -2.38 20.22
CA SER A 16 -0.69 -3.39 20.62
C SER A 16 -1.37 -4.75 20.43
N LEU A 17 -0.90 -5.54 19.46
CA LEU A 17 -1.20 -6.96 19.46
C LEU A 17 -0.46 -7.50 20.68
N MET A 18 -1.17 -7.77 21.79
CA MET A 18 -0.54 -8.43 22.94
C MET A 18 0.01 -9.77 22.46
N GLY A 19 1.32 -9.82 22.22
CA GLY A 19 2.06 -11.05 22.08
C GLY A 19 2.01 -11.79 23.41
N SER A 20 1.17 -12.83 23.45
CA SER A 20 1.20 -13.99 24.34
C SER A 20 1.90 -13.80 25.69
N SER A 21 1.09 -13.60 26.73
CA SER A 21 1.44 -14.10 28.06
C SER A 21 1.41 -15.64 27.98
N ASN A 22 2.56 -16.30 27.93
CA ASN A 22 2.77 -17.72 28.23
C ASN A 22 1.63 -18.70 27.84
N GLY A 23 1.21 -18.73 26.57
CA GLY A 23 0.15 -19.63 26.10
C GLY A 23 0.51 -20.36 24.81
N THR A 24 0.54 -21.68 24.90
CA THR A 24 0.92 -22.67 23.89
C THR A 24 0.17 -22.54 22.55
N THR A 25 0.95 -22.34 21.48
CA THR A 25 0.74 -22.70 20.05
C THR A 25 -0.67 -22.62 19.42
N THR A 26 -0.91 -21.56 18.65
CA THR A 26 -1.23 -21.71 17.21
C THR A 26 -0.32 -20.73 16.46
N GLY A 27 0.57 -21.27 15.64
CA GLY A 27 1.70 -20.53 15.07
C GLY A 27 1.27 -19.51 14.03
N PHE A 28 1.52 -18.24 14.29
CA PHE A 28 1.73 -17.28 13.22
C PHE A 28 2.93 -17.76 12.40
N SER A 29 2.81 -17.74 11.08
CA SER A 29 3.95 -18.00 10.20
C SER A 29 5.07 -17.01 10.50
N ALA A 30 6.32 -17.38 10.19
CA ALA A 30 7.45 -16.48 10.37
C ALA A 30 7.23 -15.11 9.67
N ALA A 31 6.42 -15.08 8.60
CA ALA A 31 6.02 -13.86 7.90
C ALA A 31 5.09 -12.97 8.73
N GLU A 32 4.09 -13.55 9.42
CA GLU A 32 3.17 -12.81 10.30
C GLU A 32 3.86 -12.32 11.58
N ALA A 33 4.80 -13.08 12.12
CA ALA A 33 5.64 -12.64 13.24
C ALA A 33 6.60 -11.51 12.83
N ALA A 34 7.19 -11.59 11.63
CA ALA A 34 8.00 -10.52 11.06
C ALA A 34 7.19 -9.25 10.77
N LEU A 35 5.92 -9.41 10.37
CA LEU A 35 4.99 -8.31 10.11
C LEU A 35 4.70 -7.47 11.35
N VAL A 36 4.44 -8.14 12.48
CA VAL A 36 4.18 -7.49 13.77
C VAL A 36 5.47 -6.86 14.32
N GLY A 37 6.63 -7.48 14.10
CA GLY A 37 7.95 -6.94 14.48
C GLY A 37 8.47 -5.81 13.57
N ALA A 38 7.89 -5.61 12.38
CA ALA A 38 8.37 -4.65 11.38
C ALA A 38 7.86 -3.21 11.58
N ILE A 39 6.87 -2.98 12.46
CA ILE A 39 6.34 -1.63 12.74
C ILE A 39 7.32 -0.88 13.66
N THR A 40 8.45 -0.46 13.11
CA THR A 40 9.57 0.14 13.85
C THR A 40 9.63 1.66 13.71
N SER A 41 8.70 2.28 12.96
CA SER A 41 8.67 3.73 12.74
C SER A 41 7.24 4.27 12.76
N PRO A 42 6.96 5.38 13.46
CA PRO A 42 5.65 6.01 13.42
C PRO A 42 5.35 6.48 12.00
N VAL A 43 4.40 5.82 11.34
CA VAL A 43 3.86 6.23 10.05
C VAL A 43 2.71 7.20 10.25
N ASN A 44 2.44 8.05 9.26
CA ASN A 44 1.27 8.92 9.31
C ASN A 44 -0.01 8.08 9.23
N ALA A 45 -0.79 8.08 10.30
CA ALA A 45 -2.02 7.29 10.44
C ALA A 45 -3.10 7.61 9.39
N ALA A 46 -3.14 8.85 8.89
CA ALA A 46 -4.07 9.22 7.83
C ALA A 46 -3.66 8.56 6.50
N VAL A 47 -2.37 8.65 6.15
CA VAL A 47 -1.81 8.03 4.95
C VAL A 47 -1.97 6.51 5.00
N ALA A 48 -1.66 5.89 6.14
CA ALA A 48 -1.77 4.45 6.33
C ALA A 48 -3.22 3.95 6.13
N ARG A 49 -4.19 4.62 6.75
CA ARG A 49 -5.62 4.27 6.58
C ARG A 49 -6.07 4.41 5.13
N MET A 50 -5.56 5.40 4.40
CA MET A 50 -5.86 5.56 2.97
C MET A 50 -5.30 4.41 2.13
N MET A 51 -4.03 4.05 2.33
CA MET A 51 -3.39 2.91 1.63
C MET A 51 -4.15 1.60 1.92
N GLN A 52 -4.52 1.37 3.17
CA GLN A 52 -5.33 0.21 3.59
C GLN A 52 -6.71 0.19 2.93
N LYS A 53 -7.40 1.34 2.83
CA LYS A 53 -8.71 1.42 2.15
C LYS A 53 -8.61 1.08 0.67
N TYR A 54 -7.60 1.56 -0.05
CA TYR A 54 -7.40 1.18 -1.46
C TYR A 54 -7.15 -0.32 -1.62
N LEU A 55 -6.23 -0.88 -0.82
CA LEU A 55 -5.92 -2.31 -0.85
C LEU A 55 -7.15 -3.16 -0.56
N LEU A 56 -7.89 -2.83 0.50
CA LEU A 56 -9.07 -3.60 0.90
C LEU A 56 -10.21 -3.46 -0.12
N SER A 57 -10.41 -2.28 -0.70
CA SER A 57 -11.38 -2.07 -1.78
C SER A 57 -11.07 -2.96 -2.98
N PHE A 58 -9.79 -3.05 -3.35
CA PHE A 58 -9.33 -3.91 -4.43
C PHE A 58 -9.53 -5.39 -4.10
N VAL A 59 -9.16 -5.84 -2.90
CA VAL A 59 -9.34 -7.24 -2.48
C VAL A 59 -10.82 -7.65 -2.50
N LEU A 60 -11.73 -6.77 -2.07
CA LEU A 60 -13.15 -7.10 -1.95
C LEU A 60 -13.92 -7.01 -3.29
N ALA A 61 -13.52 -6.11 -4.19
CA ALA A 61 -14.32 -5.79 -5.38
C ALA A 61 -13.54 -5.84 -6.71
N GLY A 62 -12.23 -6.12 -6.67
CA GLY A 62 -11.35 -6.03 -7.84
C GLY A 62 -11.11 -4.60 -8.36
N ASN A 63 -11.77 -3.60 -7.76
CA ASN A 63 -11.65 -2.18 -8.14
C ASN A 63 -11.35 -1.34 -6.88
N PRO A 64 -10.19 -0.66 -6.85
CA PRO A 64 -9.73 0.07 -5.68
C PRO A 64 -10.58 1.31 -5.35
N ASN A 65 -11.55 1.72 -6.18
CA ASN A 65 -12.42 2.87 -5.96
C ASN A 65 -13.78 2.52 -5.34
N THR A 66 -14.19 1.25 -5.34
CA THR A 66 -15.58 0.83 -5.07
C THR A 66 -16.04 1.07 -3.63
N VAL A 67 -15.23 0.68 -2.64
CA VAL A 67 -15.61 0.75 -1.22
C VAL A 67 -15.10 2.07 -0.63
N TRP A 68 -15.93 2.85 0.05
CA TRP A 68 -15.56 4.19 0.55
C TRP A 68 -15.10 5.18 -0.54
N PRO A 69 -15.90 5.40 -1.61
CA PRO A 69 -15.50 6.30 -2.70
C PRO A 69 -15.28 7.74 -2.23
N ASP A 70 -16.08 8.23 -1.27
CA ASP A 70 -15.97 9.61 -0.76
C ASP A 70 -14.70 9.85 0.07
N ASP A 71 -14.11 8.78 0.61
CA ASP A 71 -12.90 8.86 1.42
C ASP A 71 -11.63 8.87 0.57
N LYS A 72 -11.73 8.64 -0.74
CA LYS A 72 -10.59 8.37 -1.61
C LYS A 72 -10.61 9.26 -2.84
N LEU A 73 -9.40 9.60 -3.29
CA LEU A 73 -9.22 10.16 -4.62
C LEU A 73 -9.54 9.07 -5.66
N TYR A 74 -10.22 9.43 -6.74
CA TYR A 74 -10.46 8.47 -7.81
C TYR A 74 -9.12 8.07 -8.46
N TRP A 75 -8.77 6.78 -8.37
CA TRP A 75 -7.60 6.22 -9.04
C TRP A 75 -8.01 5.55 -10.35
N PRO A 76 -7.75 6.18 -11.51
CA PRO A 76 -8.12 5.62 -12.80
C PRO A 76 -7.34 4.34 -13.10
N GLN A 77 -7.91 3.52 -14.00
CA GLN A 77 -7.25 2.32 -14.47
C GLN A 77 -5.97 2.67 -15.25
N TYR A 78 -4.94 1.85 -15.12
CA TYR A 78 -3.62 2.11 -15.69
C TYR A 78 -3.59 2.35 -17.22
N ASN A 79 -4.61 1.89 -17.95
CA ASN A 79 -4.71 2.05 -19.40
C ASN A 79 -5.78 3.07 -19.84
N ASP A 80 -6.32 3.88 -18.91
CA ASP A 80 -7.24 4.95 -19.25
C ASP A 80 -6.45 6.11 -19.91
N PRO A 81 -6.73 6.45 -21.19
CA PRO A 81 -5.97 7.46 -21.92
C PRO A 81 -6.30 8.90 -21.52
N ARG A 82 -7.25 9.14 -20.59
CA ARG A 82 -7.75 10.47 -20.25
C ARG A 82 -7.26 11.01 -18.91
N LEU A 83 -6.76 10.16 -18.02
CA LEU A 83 -6.42 10.51 -16.64
C LEU A 83 -5.09 9.87 -16.27
N GLY A 84 -4.23 10.60 -15.53
CA GLY A 84 -2.95 10.09 -15.05
C GLY A 84 -3.11 8.74 -14.35
N THR A 85 -2.20 7.79 -14.59
CA THR A 85 -2.45 6.37 -14.35
C THR A 85 -1.84 5.82 -13.07
N GLN A 86 -1.09 6.67 -12.38
CA GLN A 86 -0.43 6.34 -11.13
C GLN A 86 -1.03 7.15 -9.98
N ILE A 87 -1.27 6.46 -8.86
CA ILE A 87 -1.50 7.13 -7.59
C ILE A 87 -0.16 7.38 -6.89
N VAL A 88 0.05 8.60 -6.44
CA VAL A 88 1.22 9.00 -5.67
C VAL A 88 0.84 9.01 -4.20
N THR A 89 1.44 8.09 -3.44
CA THR A 89 1.18 7.90 -2.01
C THR A 89 2.25 8.61 -1.18
N ASN A 90 2.12 9.94 -1.03
CA ASN A 90 2.94 10.75 -0.13
C ASN A 90 2.10 11.20 1.09
N GLU A 91 2.41 12.33 1.73
CA GLU A 91 1.57 12.91 2.80
C GLU A 91 0.14 13.22 2.32
N THR A 92 0.02 13.71 1.09
CA THR A 92 -1.27 13.91 0.40
C THR A 92 -1.27 13.06 -0.87
N PHE A 93 -2.39 12.39 -1.12
CA PHE A 93 -2.55 11.54 -2.30
C PHE A 93 -2.86 12.39 -3.51
N SER A 94 -2.18 12.12 -4.61
CA SER A 94 -2.47 12.70 -5.91
C SER A 94 -2.48 11.63 -6.98
N VAL A 95 -3.08 11.96 -8.13
CA VAL A 95 -2.96 11.17 -9.35
C VAL A 95 -2.01 11.90 -10.28
N ASP A 96 -1.05 11.19 -10.86
CA ASP A 96 -0.03 11.74 -11.74
C ASP A 96 0.06 10.94 -13.04
N GLU A 97 0.63 11.57 -14.06
CA GLU A 97 0.84 10.97 -15.37
C GLU A 97 2.02 9.98 -15.34
N TYR A 98 1.81 8.82 -15.97
CA TYR A 98 2.80 7.81 -16.39
C TYR A 98 4.27 8.00 -15.99
N ALA A 99 4.61 7.94 -14.70
CA ALA A 99 6.00 8.10 -14.27
C ALA A 99 6.84 6.83 -14.52
N LEU A 100 6.22 5.65 -14.65
CA LEU A 100 6.90 4.36 -14.76
C LEU A 100 7.18 3.90 -16.20
N ALA A 101 6.43 4.39 -17.20
CA ALA A 101 6.66 4.11 -18.62
C ALA A 101 7.59 5.17 -19.27
N ASN A 102 8.63 5.57 -18.54
CA ASN A 102 9.52 6.65 -18.95
C ASN A 102 10.71 6.16 -19.79
N ALA A 103 11.48 7.09 -20.34
CA ALA A 103 12.66 6.78 -21.18
C ALA A 103 13.69 5.88 -20.47
N LYS A 104 13.79 5.92 -19.13
CA LYS A 104 14.67 5.02 -18.37
C LYS A 104 14.12 3.61 -18.37
N SER A 105 12.83 3.42 -18.10
CA SER A 105 12.20 2.10 -18.15
C SER A 105 12.33 1.47 -19.54
N VAL A 106 12.07 2.23 -20.61
CA VAL A 106 12.28 1.76 -21.99
C VAL A 106 13.75 1.44 -22.28
N HIS A 107 14.69 2.23 -21.76
CA HIS A 107 16.12 1.98 -21.92
C HIS A 107 16.56 0.67 -21.25
N TRP A 108 16.08 0.40 -20.03
CA TRP A 108 16.40 -0.82 -19.28
C TRP A 108 15.64 -2.05 -19.81
N ASP A 109 14.43 -1.87 -20.35
CA ASP A 109 13.63 -2.93 -20.98
C ASP A 109 14.24 -3.36 -22.34
N LYS A 110 14.90 -2.46 -23.07
CA LYS A 110 15.58 -2.73 -24.35
C LYS A 110 16.96 -3.40 -24.23
N LYS A 111 17.16 -4.25 -23.22
CA LYS A 111 18.31 -5.16 -23.18
C LYS A 111 17.86 -6.62 -23.01
N PHE A 112 17.11 -7.12 -24.00
CA PHE A 112 17.34 -8.37 -24.75
C PHE A 112 16.66 -8.27 -26.11
#